data_AF-R7VCG3-F1
#
_entry.id   AF-R7VCG3-F1
#
_cell.length_a   1.000
_cell.length_b   1.000
_cell.length_c   1.000
_cell.angle_alpha   90.00
_cell.angle_beta   90.00
_cell.angle_gamma   90.00
#
_symmetry.space_group_name_H-M   'P 1'
#
loop_
_entity.id
_entity.type
_entity.pdbx_description
1 polymer ?
#
loop_
_entity_poly.entity_id
_entity_poly.type
_entity_poly.pdbx_seq_one_letter_code
_entity_poly.pdbx_strand_id
1 'polypeptide(L)'
;ACEGQILEMKCPVDYVISFISAFYGRNDLDICAANDTAAHNVTNCSAGNPLQSLEAKCAGKSFCEFNTTSENIGEDPCPGIQKVLSVEFYCSGNVEYLLTGTQCEGKSIYLECQENEGVEIKEAFYGRDPNDQNTCRSSDVEWLPTNCSSNTALDTLKQLCASKRLCDIYVHPSLLGDPCVETSKYLNVTFVCFREYHPICEAQTTFMSCQANQGLRIYEAFFGRKDNTTCPHPAIQSDDCPSHWSVTPNVQHICQGRPYCYMSAQIEVFTDPCPGNFKYLEVKYECQGNVDKNVNFNTYLTLQNVRIRMVMMTVTCGWSKENAS
;
A
#
# COMPACT_ATOMS: atom_id res chain seq x y z
N ALA A 1 -25.43 -8.97 1.45
CA ALA A 1 -26.22 -10.21 1.45
C ALA A 1 -27.28 -10.14 2.54
N CYS A 2 -28.47 -10.68 2.32
CA CYS A 2 -29.51 -10.73 3.37
C CYS A 2 -29.21 -11.83 4.38
N GLU A 3 -29.76 -11.70 5.59
CA GLU A 3 -29.72 -12.76 6.59
C GLU A 3 -30.26 -14.09 6.03
N GLY A 4 -29.51 -15.17 6.25
CA GLY A 4 -29.74 -16.50 5.68
C GLY A 4 -29.13 -16.74 4.30
N GLN A 5 -28.53 -15.74 3.66
CA GLN A 5 -27.88 -15.88 2.35
C GLN A 5 -26.35 -16.01 2.47
N ILE A 6 -25.75 -16.60 1.43
CA ILE A 6 -24.30 -16.67 1.27
C ILE A 6 -23.80 -15.41 0.57
N LEU A 7 -22.80 -14.75 1.16
CA LEU A 7 -22.02 -13.69 0.55
C LEU A 7 -20.76 -14.32 -0.07
N GLU A 8 -20.62 -14.22 -1.38
CA GLU A 8 -19.40 -14.62 -2.09
C GLU A 8 -18.47 -13.42 -2.28
N MET A 9 -17.20 -13.58 -1.93
CA MET A 9 -16.14 -12.62 -2.19
C MET A 9 -15.03 -13.30 -2.98
N LYS A 10 -14.66 -12.73 -4.12
CA LYS A 10 -13.63 -13.26 -5.01
C LYS A 10 -12.61 -12.19 -5.31
N CYS A 11 -11.34 -12.55 -5.24
CA CYS A 11 -10.24 -11.75 -5.73
C CYS A 11 -9.64 -12.37 -6.99
N PRO A 12 -9.02 -11.56 -7.87
CA PRO A 12 -8.22 -12.06 -8.98
C PRO A 12 -7.10 -12.99 -8.50
N VAL A 13 -6.52 -13.73 -9.44
CA VAL A 13 -5.32 -14.55 -9.19
C VAL A 13 -4.24 -13.67 -8.54
N ASP A 14 -3.59 -14.18 -7.50
CA ASP A 14 -2.52 -13.54 -6.70
C ASP A 14 -2.95 -12.42 -5.74
N TYR A 15 -4.26 -12.19 -5.58
CA TYR A 15 -4.79 -11.27 -4.58
C TYR A 15 -5.62 -12.00 -3.51
N VAL A 16 -5.68 -11.40 -2.32
CA VAL A 16 -6.48 -11.89 -1.20
C VAL A 16 -7.45 -10.83 -0.72
N ILE A 17 -8.51 -11.28 -0.07
CA ILE A 17 -9.53 -10.43 0.53
C ILE A 17 -8.94 -9.72 1.75
N SER A 18 -9.04 -8.39 1.73
CA SER A 18 -8.79 -7.50 2.86
C SER A 18 -10.00 -6.59 3.06
N PHE A 19 -10.41 -6.39 4.30
CA PHE A 19 -11.64 -5.65 4.60
C PHE A 19 -11.36 -4.17 4.87
N ILE A 20 -12.30 -3.32 4.46
CA ILE A 20 -12.32 -1.88 4.77
C ILE A 20 -13.33 -1.63 5.89
N SER A 21 -14.55 -2.14 5.72
CA SER A 21 -15.62 -1.99 6.68
C SER A 21 -16.65 -3.11 6.52
N ALA A 22 -17.41 -3.36 7.58
CA ALA A 22 -18.53 -4.27 7.55
C ALA A 22 -19.65 -3.75 8.44
N PHE A 23 -20.88 -3.98 8.01
CA PHE A 23 -22.11 -3.66 8.72
C PHE A 23 -23.03 -4.87 8.69
N TYR A 24 -23.53 -5.29 9.85
CA TYR A 24 -24.60 -6.27 9.95
C TYR A 24 -25.74 -5.67 10.78
N GLY A 25 -26.93 -5.58 10.20
CA GLY A 25 -28.05 -4.92 10.86
C GLY A 25 -29.13 -4.50 9.88
N ARG A 26 -29.86 -3.42 10.18
CA ARG A 26 -30.83 -2.82 9.25
C ARG A 26 -30.71 -1.30 9.29
N ASN A 27 -30.40 -0.71 8.15
CA ASN A 27 -30.29 0.73 7.95
C ASN A 27 -31.01 1.23 6.69
N ASP A 28 -31.58 0.33 5.89
CA ASP A 28 -32.30 0.61 4.65
C ASP A 28 -33.58 -0.25 4.61
N LEU A 29 -34.70 0.36 4.24
CA LEU A 29 -36.02 -0.29 4.18
C LEU A 29 -36.23 -1.07 2.88
N ASP A 30 -35.50 -0.71 1.81
CA ASP A 30 -35.65 -1.30 0.48
C ASP A 30 -34.70 -2.50 0.28
N ILE A 31 -33.59 -2.53 1.01
CA ILE A 31 -32.61 -3.63 0.95
C ILE A 31 -33.03 -4.77 1.87
N CYS A 32 -33.14 -5.98 1.31
CA CYS A 32 -33.63 -7.16 2.04
C CYS A 32 -35.01 -6.91 2.66
N ALA A 33 -35.93 -6.36 1.88
CA ALA A 33 -37.32 -6.19 2.28
C ALA A 33 -38.05 -7.54 2.30
N ALA A 34 -38.14 -8.18 3.47
CA ALA A 34 -39.21 -9.13 3.74
C ALA A 34 -40.51 -8.37 4.04
N ASN A 35 -41.64 -9.09 4.06
CA ASN A 35 -42.96 -8.63 4.52
C ASN A 35 -42.95 -8.27 6.01
N ASP A 36 -42.09 -7.33 6.38
CA ASP A 36 -41.76 -6.98 7.75
C ASP A 36 -42.56 -5.73 8.12
N THR A 37 -43.76 -5.96 8.66
CA THR A 37 -44.66 -4.90 9.14
C THR A 37 -44.08 -4.12 10.33
N ALA A 38 -42.90 -4.49 10.83
CA ALA A 38 -42.20 -3.87 11.96
C ALA A 38 -41.01 -2.97 11.56
N ALA A 39 -40.65 -2.88 10.27
CA ALA A 39 -39.40 -2.24 9.83
C ALA A 39 -39.33 -0.71 10.03
N HIS A 40 -40.44 -0.03 10.32
CA HIS A 40 -40.54 1.43 10.20
C HIS A 40 -39.81 2.27 11.27
N ASN A 41 -39.25 1.71 12.36
CA ASN A 41 -38.72 2.49 13.48
C ASN A 41 -37.43 1.94 14.13
N VAL A 42 -36.55 1.27 13.39
CA VAL A 42 -35.36 0.63 13.99
C VAL A 42 -34.11 1.45 13.74
N THR A 43 -33.85 2.44 14.60
CA THR A 43 -32.67 3.33 14.51
C THR A 43 -31.39 2.72 15.08
N ASN A 44 -31.45 1.60 15.80
CA ASN A 44 -30.32 1.01 16.52
C ASN A 44 -30.02 -0.46 16.13
N CYS A 45 -30.40 -0.92 14.93
CA CYS A 45 -30.06 -2.27 14.50
C CYS A 45 -28.70 -2.32 13.80
N SER A 46 -27.64 -2.46 14.59
CA SER A 46 -26.28 -2.67 14.12
C SER A 46 -25.50 -3.56 15.07
N ALA A 47 -24.85 -4.59 14.54
CA ALA A 47 -23.86 -5.38 15.26
C ALA A 47 -22.62 -4.52 15.56
N GLY A 48 -21.99 -4.75 16.71
CA GLY A 48 -20.78 -4.09 17.17
C GLY A 48 -19.52 -4.53 16.41
N ASN A 49 -19.36 -5.82 16.10
CA ASN A 49 -18.10 -6.35 15.52
C ASN A 49 -18.25 -7.27 14.29
N PRO A 50 -19.06 -6.93 13.28
CA PRO A 50 -19.19 -7.79 12.09
C PRO A 50 -17.88 -7.92 11.28
N LEU A 51 -17.02 -6.90 11.33
CA LEU A 51 -15.72 -6.88 10.63
C LEU A 51 -14.77 -7.96 11.14
N GLN A 52 -14.66 -8.11 12.46
CA GLN A 52 -13.77 -9.09 13.08
C GLN A 52 -14.15 -10.53 12.71
N SER A 53 -15.45 -10.83 12.67
CA SER A 53 -15.96 -12.15 12.28
C SER A 53 -15.68 -12.48 10.81
N LEU A 54 -15.74 -11.46 9.95
CA LEU A 54 -15.36 -11.59 8.54
C LEU A 54 -13.85 -11.76 8.37
N GLU A 55 -13.04 -10.97 9.07
CA GLU A 55 -11.59 -11.08 9.03
C GLU A 55 -11.12 -12.47 9.47
N ALA A 56 -11.64 -12.97 10.58
CA ALA A 56 -11.29 -14.29 11.11
C ALA A 56 -11.60 -15.43 10.12
N LYS A 57 -12.64 -15.31 9.30
CA LYS A 57 -13.06 -16.35 8.35
C LYS A 57 -12.50 -16.19 6.93
N CYS A 58 -12.31 -14.96 6.47
CA CYS A 58 -12.13 -14.65 5.06
C CYS A 58 -10.86 -13.85 4.73
N ALA A 59 -10.24 -13.16 5.68
CA ALA A 59 -9.04 -12.37 5.38
C ALA A 59 -7.91 -13.29 4.89
N GLY A 60 -7.15 -12.82 3.89
CA GLY A 60 -6.01 -13.57 3.37
C GLY A 60 -6.37 -14.69 2.38
N LYS A 61 -7.65 -14.88 2.02
CA LYS A 61 -8.10 -15.85 1.00
C LYS A 61 -8.39 -15.15 -0.33
N SER A 62 -8.13 -15.82 -1.45
CA SER A 62 -8.53 -15.36 -2.80
C SER A 62 -10.01 -15.59 -3.10
N PHE A 63 -10.65 -16.50 -2.35
CA PHE A 63 -12.08 -16.78 -2.43
C PHE A 63 -12.63 -17.08 -1.03
N CYS A 64 -13.76 -16.47 -0.68
CA CYS A 64 -14.48 -16.78 0.55
C CYS A 64 -15.99 -16.80 0.34
N GLU A 65 -16.64 -17.80 0.91
CA GLU A 65 -18.10 -17.85 1.06
C GLU A 65 -18.43 -17.62 2.54
N PHE A 66 -19.24 -16.60 2.81
CA PHE A 66 -19.66 -16.27 4.16
C PHE A 66 -21.16 -16.44 4.30
N ASN A 67 -21.59 -17.38 5.14
CA ASN A 67 -23.01 -17.57 5.43
C ASN A 67 -23.50 -16.49 6.42
N THR A 68 -24.39 -15.63 5.95
CA THR A 68 -24.86 -14.44 6.66
C THR A 68 -25.88 -14.82 7.73
N THR A 69 -25.41 -15.26 8.89
CA THR A 69 -26.26 -15.59 10.05
C THR A 69 -25.77 -14.88 11.30
N SER A 70 -26.70 -14.58 12.22
CA SER A 70 -26.37 -13.97 13.52
C SER A 70 -25.38 -14.81 14.33
N GLU A 71 -25.41 -16.13 14.19
CA GLU A 71 -24.42 -17.05 14.78
C GLU A 71 -23.00 -16.83 14.20
N ASN A 72 -22.88 -16.71 12.88
CA ASN A 72 -21.59 -16.52 12.22
C ASN A 72 -21.03 -15.10 12.40
N ILE A 73 -21.90 -14.11 12.63
CA ILE A 73 -21.49 -12.75 12.98
C ILE A 73 -21.12 -12.64 14.46
N GLY A 74 -21.75 -13.43 15.33
CA GLY A 74 -21.48 -13.49 16.76
C GLY A 74 -22.54 -12.79 17.63
N GLU A 75 -23.54 -12.15 17.02
CA GLU A 75 -24.67 -11.53 17.71
C GLU A 75 -25.88 -11.32 16.80
N ASP A 76 -27.07 -11.23 17.41
CA ASP A 76 -28.28 -10.74 16.76
C ASP A 76 -28.62 -9.33 17.28
N PRO A 77 -28.30 -8.26 16.52
CA PRO A 77 -28.50 -6.89 16.98
C PRO A 77 -29.99 -6.48 17.04
N CYS A 78 -30.87 -7.17 16.32
CA CYS A 78 -32.30 -6.86 16.34
C CYS A 78 -33.15 -8.12 16.02
N PRO A 79 -33.54 -8.89 17.04
CA PRO A 79 -34.31 -10.12 16.85
C PRO A 79 -35.67 -9.89 16.18
N GLY A 80 -36.01 -10.76 15.24
CA GLY A 80 -37.28 -10.70 14.50
C GLY A 80 -37.29 -9.70 13.34
N ILE A 81 -36.26 -8.87 13.20
CA ILE A 81 -36.07 -7.98 12.06
C ILE A 81 -35.06 -8.63 11.11
N GLN A 82 -35.39 -8.65 9.82
CA GLN A 82 -34.47 -9.21 8.83
C GLN A 82 -33.25 -8.29 8.67
N LYS A 83 -32.04 -8.84 8.77
CA LYS A 83 -30.80 -8.05 8.69
C LYS A 83 -30.14 -8.14 7.31
N VAL A 84 -29.27 -7.18 7.02
CA VAL A 84 -28.38 -7.14 5.86
C VAL A 84 -26.93 -7.10 6.34
N LEU A 85 -26.09 -7.92 5.71
CA LEU A 85 -24.64 -7.82 5.78
C LEU A 85 -24.15 -7.01 4.57
N SER A 86 -23.62 -5.81 4.83
CA SER A 86 -22.91 -4.99 3.86
C SER A 86 -21.41 -5.03 4.18
N VAL A 87 -20.59 -5.27 3.17
CA VAL A 87 -19.14 -5.43 3.33
C VAL A 87 -18.45 -4.63 2.27
N GLU A 88 -17.52 -3.80 2.68
CA GLU A 88 -16.58 -3.13 1.81
C GLU A 88 -15.22 -3.82 1.96
N PHE A 89 -14.71 -4.39 0.87
CA PHE A 89 -13.44 -5.09 0.85
C PHE A 89 -12.67 -4.71 -0.42
N TYR A 90 -11.37 -4.92 -0.37
CA TYR A 90 -10.48 -4.80 -1.50
C TYR A 90 -9.63 -6.06 -1.60
N CYS A 91 -9.05 -6.24 -2.77
CA CYS A 91 -8.11 -7.30 -3.02
C CYS A 91 -6.71 -6.75 -2.79
N SER A 92 -6.07 -7.15 -1.69
CA SER A 92 -4.67 -6.84 -1.41
C SER A 92 -3.79 -7.93 -2.00
N GLY A 93 -2.66 -7.56 -2.59
CA GLY A 93 -1.68 -8.56 -3.02
C GLY A 93 -1.08 -9.22 -1.78
N ASN A 94 -1.31 -10.52 -1.59
CA ASN A 94 -0.67 -11.29 -0.50
C ASN A 94 0.46 -12.18 -1.02
N VAL A 95 1.05 -11.75 -2.12
CA VAL A 95 2.29 -12.28 -2.64
C VAL A 95 3.21 -11.08 -2.65
N GLU A 96 4.23 -11.07 -1.79
CA GLU A 96 5.43 -10.29 -2.06
C GLU A 96 5.73 -10.50 -3.55
N TYR A 97 5.56 -9.50 -4.40
CA TYR A 97 5.71 -9.65 -5.85
C TYR A 97 7.19 -9.94 -6.13
N LEU A 98 7.57 -11.22 -6.06
CA LEU A 98 8.93 -11.70 -6.22
C LEU A 98 9.30 -11.56 -7.69
N LEU A 99 9.96 -10.46 -8.01
CA LEU A 99 10.58 -10.21 -9.29
C LEU A 99 11.86 -11.04 -9.38
N THR A 100 12.12 -11.62 -10.55
CA THR A 100 13.33 -12.40 -10.80
C THR A 100 14.13 -11.78 -11.95
N GLY A 101 15.44 -11.87 -11.85
CA GLY A 101 16.36 -11.38 -12.86
C GLY A 101 17.53 -12.33 -13.04
N THR A 102 17.83 -12.69 -14.29
CA THR A 102 18.97 -13.55 -14.63
C THR A 102 19.94 -12.80 -15.53
N GLN A 103 21.23 -12.83 -15.21
CA GLN A 103 22.25 -12.24 -16.05
C GLN A 103 23.60 -12.96 -15.97
N CYS A 104 24.28 -13.05 -17.10
CA CYS A 104 25.57 -13.72 -17.22
C CYS A 104 26.71 -12.91 -16.62
N GLU A 105 27.75 -13.60 -16.17
CA GLU A 105 29.01 -12.98 -15.78
C GLU A 105 29.57 -12.06 -16.89
N GLY A 106 30.13 -10.91 -16.49
CA GLY A 106 30.68 -9.89 -17.37
C GLY A 106 29.65 -8.91 -17.94
N LYS A 107 28.36 -9.02 -17.57
CA LYS A 107 27.29 -8.12 -18.00
C LYS A 107 26.63 -7.42 -16.81
N SER A 108 25.93 -6.31 -17.07
CA SER A 108 25.11 -5.62 -16.06
C SER A 108 23.65 -6.06 -16.08
N ILE A 109 23.01 -6.08 -14.91
CA ILE A 109 21.56 -6.21 -14.73
C ILE A 109 21.04 -5.00 -13.94
N TYR A 110 19.84 -4.53 -14.30
CA TYR A 110 19.18 -3.40 -13.67
C TYR A 110 17.92 -3.88 -12.97
N LEU A 111 17.88 -3.75 -11.64
CA LEU A 111 16.68 -3.99 -10.84
C LEU A 111 15.99 -2.65 -10.64
N GLU A 112 14.78 -2.49 -11.20
CA GLU A 112 14.06 -1.23 -11.18
C GLU A 112 12.68 -1.38 -10.54
N CYS A 113 12.38 -0.46 -9.63
CA CYS A 113 11.08 -0.29 -8.99
C CYS A 113 10.42 1.04 -9.41
N GLN A 114 9.14 1.20 -9.08
CA GLN A 114 8.40 2.42 -9.36
C GLN A 114 8.95 3.60 -8.52
N GLU A 115 8.48 4.81 -8.84
CA GLU A 115 8.79 5.98 -8.00
C GLU A 115 8.32 5.76 -6.56
N ASN A 116 9.16 6.15 -5.59
CA ASN A 116 8.94 5.97 -4.15
C ASN A 116 8.97 4.51 -3.64
N GLU A 117 9.53 3.59 -4.43
CA GLU A 117 9.82 2.22 -4.01
C GLU A 117 11.33 1.96 -3.96
N GLY A 118 11.73 1.07 -3.07
CA GLY A 118 13.08 0.55 -2.94
C GLY A 118 13.14 -0.92 -3.36
N VAL A 119 14.31 -1.34 -3.84
CA VAL A 119 14.63 -2.75 -4.09
C VAL A 119 15.03 -3.42 -2.78
N GLU A 120 14.35 -4.52 -2.44
CA GLU A 120 14.77 -5.43 -1.38
C GLU A 120 15.10 -6.80 -1.99
N ILE A 121 16.34 -7.25 -1.81
CA ILE A 121 16.79 -8.56 -2.30
C ILE A 121 16.31 -9.64 -1.33
N LYS A 122 15.51 -10.57 -1.83
CA LYS A 122 15.02 -11.74 -1.06
C LYS A 122 15.98 -12.91 -1.20
N GLU A 123 16.40 -13.22 -2.43
CA GLU A 123 17.29 -14.34 -2.73
C GLU A 123 18.30 -13.95 -3.83
N ALA A 124 19.47 -14.58 -3.80
CA ALA A 124 20.46 -14.42 -4.86
C ALA A 124 21.32 -15.67 -4.98
N PHE A 125 21.55 -16.09 -6.22
CA PHE A 125 22.44 -17.17 -6.61
C PHE A 125 23.45 -16.62 -7.61
N TYR A 126 24.74 -16.71 -7.30
CA TYR A 126 25.79 -16.45 -8.28
C TYR A 126 26.68 -17.68 -8.39
N GLY A 127 26.72 -18.30 -9.57
CA GLY A 127 27.37 -19.58 -9.74
C GLY A 127 26.93 -20.35 -10.99
N ARG A 128 26.95 -21.68 -10.91
CA ARG A 128 26.49 -22.58 -11.97
C ARG A 128 25.68 -23.74 -11.39
N ASP A 129 24.42 -23.88 -11.82
CA ASP A 129 23.63 -25.09 -11.55
C ASP A 129 23.98 -26.17 -12.59
N PRO A 130 24.41 -27.38 -12.17
CA PRO A 130 24.70 -28.47 -13.10
C PRO A 130 23.48 -28.97 -13.87
N ASN A 131 22.26 -28.69 -13.40
CA ASN A 131 21.02 -29.10 -14.04
C ASN A 131 20.51 -28.09 -15.08
N ASP A 132 21.00 -26.85 -15.07
CA ASP A 132 20.61 -25.81 -16.03
C ASP A 132 21.60 -25.78 -17.19
N GLN A 133 21.29 -26.39 -18.34
CA GLN A 133 22.24 -26.43 -19.48
C GLN A 133 22.18 -25.24 -20.44
N ASN A 134 21.25 -24.30 -20.23
CA ASN A 134 20.90 -23.29 -21.23
C ASN A 134 21.24 -21.87 -20.79
N THR A 135 21.13 -21.56 -19.50
CA THR A 135 21.42 -20.21 -19.00
C THR A 135 22.89 -19.87 -19.17
N CYS A 136 23.16 -18.75 -19.86
CA CYS A 136 24.52 -18.21 -20.03
C CYS A 136 25.52 -19.24 -20.60
N ARG A 137 25.04 -20.05 -21.54
CA ARG A 137 25.86 -21.06 -22.21
C ARG A 137 26.96 -20.40 -23.04
N SER A 138 28.21 -20.70 -22.69
CA SER A 138 29.39 -20.45 -23.52
C SER A 138 29.65 -21.63 -24.47
N SER A 139 30.02 -21.34 -25.72
CA SER A 139 30.26 -22.35 -26.77
C SER A 139 31.62 -23.07 -26.65
N ASP A 140 32.50 -22.62 -25.76
CA ASP A 140 33.94 -22.87 -25.90
C ASP A 140 34.57 -23.77 -24.81
N VAL A 141 33.78 -24.42 -23.95
CA VAL A 141 34.32 -25.21 -22.83
C VAL A 141 33.64 -26.59 -22.74
N GLU A 142 34.43 -27.66 -22.59
CA GLU A 142 33.94 -28.96 -22.12
C GLU A 142 33.49 -28.81 -20.66
N TRP A 143 32.18 -28.77 -20.44
CA TRP A 143 31.60 -28.48 -19.15
C TRP A 143 31.71 -29.67 -18.20
N LEU A 144 32.45 -29.51 -17.12
CA LEU A 144 32.29 -30.36 -15.94
C LEU A 144 31.08 -29.85 -15.14
N PRO A 145 30.06 -30.68 -14.86
CA PRO A 145 28.92 -30.27 -14.04
C PRO A 145 29.41 -29.94 -12.63
N THR A 146 29.65 -28.67 -12.37
CA THR A 146 30.11 -28.17 -11.09
C THR A 146 28.96 -27.40 -10.47
N ASN A 147 28.38 -27.95 -9.40
CA ASN A 147 27.52 -27.18 -8.53
C ASN A 147 28.40 -26.21 -7.75
N CYS A 148 28.33 -24.94 -8.11
CA CYS A 148 28.99 -23.88 -7.37
C CYS A 148 28.04 -22.72 -7.16
N SER A 149 28.05 -22.18 -5.95
CA SER A 149 27.24 -21.05 -5.52
C SER A 149 28.06 -20.19 -4.57
N SER A 150 28.07 -18.88 -4.80
CA SER A 150 28.69 -17.92 -3.89
C SER A 150 27.89 -17.81 -2.59
N ASN A 151 28.59 -17.83 -1.47
CA ASN A 151 28.01 -17.60 -0.14
C ASN A 151 27.93 -16.11 0.24
N THR A 152 28.54 -15.21 -0.52
CA THR A 152 28.54 -13.75 -0.23
C THR A 152 27.62 -12.96 -1.15
N ALA A 153 27.13 -13.55 -2.24
CA ALA A 153 26.34 -12.85 -3.24
C ALA A 153 25.06 -12.23 -2.67
N LEU A 154 24.31 -12.94 -1.83
CA LEU A 154 23.07 -12.44 -1.23
C LEU A 154 23.31 -11.23 -0.34
N ASP A 155 24.23 -11.33 0.62
CA ASP A 155 24.50 -10.24 1.57
C ASP A 155 25.08 -9.02 0.86
N THR A 156 25.94 -9.24 -0.13
CA THR A 156 26.49 -8.16 -0.96
C THR A 156 25.38 -7.44 -1.72
N LEU A 157 24.46 -8.16 -2.35
CA LEU A 157 23.36 -7.54 -3.10
C LEU A 157 22.33 -6.88 -2.19
N LYS A 158 22.05 -7.44 -1.01
CA LYS A 158 21.21 -6.79 0.02
C LYS A 158 21.78 -5.42 0.39
N GLN A 159 23.08 -5.34 0.69
CA GLN A 159 23.72 -4.07 1.03
C GLN A 159 23.80 -3.12 -0.16
N LEU A 160 24.13 -3.64 -1.34
CA LEU A 160 24.30 -2.84 -2.55
C LEU A 160 22.99 -2.22 -3.03
N CYS A 161 21.88 -2.95 -2.95
CA CYS A 161 20.58 -2.55 -3.51
C CYS A 161 19.60 -1.97 -2.48
N ALA A 162 19.91 -2.05 -1.18
CA ALA A 162 19.01 -1.61 -0.10
C ALA A 162 18.36 -0.25 -0.39
N SER A 163 17.02 -0.25 -0.45
CA SER A 163 16.15 0.93 -0.63
C SER A 163 16.44 1.76 -1.89
N LYS A 164 17.23 1.25 -2.85
CA LYS A 164 17.46 1.94 -4.12
C LYS A 164 16.29 1.68 -5.06
N ARG A 165 15.78 2.73 -5.71
CA ARG A 165 14.78 2.60 -6.77
C ARG A 165 15.33 1.84 -7.99
N LEU A 166 16.58 2.13 -8.35
CA LEU A 166 17.29 1.50 -9.45
C LEU A 166 18.61 0.94 -8.89
N CYS A 167 18.76 -0.38 -8.93
CA CYS A 167 20.01 -1.06 -8.57
C CYS A 167 20.68 -1.60 -9.84
N ASP A 168 21.80 -0.97 -10.25
CA ASP A 168 22.68 -1.45 -11.30
C ASP A 168 23.74 -2.38 -10.71
N ILE A 169 23.79 -3.62 -11.21
CA ILE A 169 24.69 -4.66 -10.75
C ILE A 169 25.54 -5.11 -11.93
N TYR A 170 26.84 -4.84 -11.86
CA TYR A 170 27.81 -5.47 -12.76
C TYR A 170 28.15 -6.88 -12.25
N VAL A 171 27.71 -7.92 -12.97
CA VAL A 171 27.86 -9.32 -12.55
C VAL A 171 29.31 -9.75 -12.71
N HIS A 172 30.08 -9.73 -11.63
CA HIS A 172 31.52 -10.01 -11.66
C HIS A 172 32.01 -10.69 -10.37
N PRO A 173 33.00 -11.61 -10.44
CA PRO A 173 33.48 -12.33 -9.26
C PRO A 173 34.07 -11.45 -8.16
N SER A 174 34.65 -10.30 -8.52
CA SER A 174 35.19 -9.34 -7.54
C SER A 174 34.12 -8.69 -6.66
N LEU A 175 32.88 -8.62 -7.15
CA LEU A 175 31.74 -8.08 -6.41
C LEU A 175 31.04 -9.20 -5.64
N LEU A 176 30.71 -10.30 -6.33
CA LEU A 176 29.81 -11.33 -5.82
C LEU A 176 30.53 -12.51 -5.14
N GLY A 177 31.87 -12.53 -5.15
CA GLY A 177 32.69 -13.67 -4.72
C GLY A 177 32.77 -14.75 -5.81
N ASP A 178 33.95 -15.33 -6.03
CA ASP A 178 34.13 -16.43 -7.01
C ASP A 178 33.99 -17.81 -6.35
N PRO A 179 32.89 -18.54 -6.57
CA PRO A 179 32.72 -19.88 -6.01
C PRO A 179 33.39 -20.98 -6.84
N CYS A 180 33.76 -20.70 -8.10
CA CYS A 180 34.31 -21.70 -9.02
C CYS A 180 35.07 -20.98 -10.14
N VAL A 181 36.39 -20.89 -9.96
CA VAL A 181 37.33 -20.33 -10.94
C VAL A 181 37.26 -21.13 -12.24
N GLU A 182 37.42 -20.45 -13.38
CA GLU A 182 37.37 -21.03 -14.74
C GLU A 182 36.02 -21.65 -15.15
N THR A 183 35.00 -21.60 -14.29
CA THR A 183 33.61 -21.95 -14.65
C THR A 183 32.84 -20.68 -14.98
N SER A 184 32.14 -20.69 -16.11
CA SER A 184 31.22 -19.61 -16.50
C SER A 184 30.04 -19.55 -15.51
N LYS A 185 29.83 -18.40 -14.87
CA LYS A 185 28.77 -18.23 -13.87
C LYS A 185 27.64 -17.34 -14.39
N TYR A 186 26.52 -17.38 -13.70
CA TYR A 186 25.40 -16.46 -13.89
C TYR A 186 24.83 -16.05 -12.53
N LEU A 187 24.26 -14.85 -12.49
CA LEU A 187 23.46 -14.36 -11.38
C LEU A 187 22.00 -14.68 -11.67
N ASN A 188 21.32 -15.28 -10.69
CA ASN A 188 19.87 -15.28 -10.58
C ASN A 188 19.51 -14.55 -9.27
N VAL A 189 18.70 -13.50 -9.36
CA VAL A 189 18.33 -12.67 -8.22
C VAL A 189 16.82 -12.57 -8.12
N THR A 190 16.30 -12.78 -6.92
CA THR A 190 14.89 -12.59 -6.57
C THR A 190 14.77 -11.39 -5.65
N PHE A 191 13.93 -10.42 -6.01
CA PHE A 191 13.76 -9.18 -5.27
C PHE A 191 12.30 -8.76 -5.22
N VAL A 192 11.98 -7.85 -4.32
CA VAL A 192 10.69 -7.17 -4.26
C VAL A 192 10.91 -5.68 -4.38
N CYS A 193 9.90 -5.01 -4.92
CA CYS A 193 9.75 -3.58 -4.78
C CYS A 193 8.89 -3.33 -3.55
N PHE A 194 9.44 -2.62 -2.58
CA PHE A 194 8.72 -2.23 -1.38
C PHE A 194 8.64 -0.71 -1.32
N ARG A 195 7.49 -0.20 -0.91
CA ARG A 195 7.38 1.20 -0.53
C ARG A 195 7.93 1.31 0.88
N GLU A 196 9.06 1.97 1.04
CA GLU A 196 9.63 2.25 2.37
C GLU A 196 8.72 3.27 3.05
N TYR A 197 7.77 2.77 3.85
CA TYR A 197 6.96 3.61 4.74
C TYR A 197 7.89 4.18 5.79
N HIS A 198 8.46 5.36 5.51
CA HIS A 198 9.23 6.08 6.51
C HIS A 198 8.24 6.61 7.55
N PRO A 199 8.31 6.15 8.81
CA PRO A 199 7.52 6.71 9.88
C PRO A 199 7.92 8.18 10.05
N ILE A 200 6.93 9.06 10.05
CA ILE A 200 7.12 10.51 10.09
C ILE A 200 7.03 10.92 11.54
N CYS A 201 8.16 11.26 12.14
CA CYS A 201 8.20 11.57 13.55
C CYS A 201 7.35 12.81 13.87
N GLU A 202 6.84 12.90 15.10
CA GLU A 202 6.06 14.06 15.55
C GLU A 202 6.78 15.38 15.23
N ALA A 203 6.01 16.34 14.73
CA ALA A 203 6.44 17.64 14.18
C ALA A 203 7.26 17.61 12.87
N GLN A 204 7.45 16.44 12.24
CA GLN A 204 8.00 16.36 10.88
C GLN A 204 6.91 16.50 9.82
N THR A 205 7.32 16.87 8.61
CA THR A 205 6.46 16.96 7.42
C THR A 205 6.85 15.86 6.44
N THR A 206 5.85 15.29 5.78
CA THR A 206 6.04 14.32 4.70
C THR A 206 5.52 14.84 3.37
N PHE A 207 6.01 14.23 2.31
CA PHE A 207 5.58 14.44 0.94
C PHE A 207 5.23 13.08 0.32
N MET A 208 3.99 12.95 -0.13
CA MET A 208 3.51 11.78 -0.87
C MET A 208 3.18 12.20 -2.30
N SER A 209 3.54 11.39 -3.28
CA SER A 209 3.27 11.68 -4.68
C SER A 209 2.99 10.44 -5.50
N CYS A 210 2.24 10.64 -6.58
CA CYS A 210 1.95 9.67 -7.62
C CYS A 210 2.39 10.21 -8.98
N GLN A 211 2.51 9.31 -9.97
CA GLN A 211 2.87 9.68 -11.33
C GLN A 211 1.75 10.49 -12.00
N ALA A 212 2.06 11.09 -13.16
CA ALA A 212 1.09 11.86 -13.94
C ALA A 212 -0.18 11.05 -14.23
N ASN A 213 -1.35 11.67 -14.00
CA ASN A 213 -2.70 11.09 -14.16
C ASN A 213 -3.09 10.01 -13.12
N GLN A 214 -2.32 9.87 -12.04
CA GLN A 214 -2.70 9.05 -10.88
C GLN A 214 -3.03 9.95 -9.68
N GLY A 215 -3.94 9.48 -8.83
CA GLY A 215 -4.26 10.07 -7.54
C GLY A 215 -3.81 9.18 -6.38
N LEU A 216 -3.46 9.80 -5.26
CA LEU A 216 -3.20 9.13 -4.00
C LEU A 216 -4.49 8.46 -3.50
N ARG A 217 -4.44 7.16 -3.24
CA ARG A 217 -5.50 6.45 -2.54
C ARG A 217 -4.98 6.04 -1.16
N ILE A 218 -5.49 6.71 -0.12
CA ILE A 218 -5.09 6.48 1.26
C ILE A 218 -5.95 5.35 1.84
N TYR A 219 -5.29 4.28 2.30
CA TYR A 219 -5.95 3.12 2.91
C TYR A 219 -6.09 3.27 4.41
N GLU A 220 -5.00 3.66 5.06
CA GLU A 220 -4.88 3.68 6.50
C GLU A 220 -3.85 4.72 6.89
N ALA A 221 -4.10 5.42 8.00
CA ALA A 221 -3.09 6.22 8.65
C ALA A 221 -3.12 5.97 10.15
N PHE A 222 -1.93 5.95 10.75
CA PHE A 222 -1.71 5.73 12.16
C PHE A 222 -0.90 6.88 12.71
N PHE A 223 -1.36 7.55 13.76
CA PHE A 223 -0.56 8.53 14.49
C PHE A 223 -0.52 8.12 15.96
N GLY A 224 0.62 7.62 16.41
CA GLY A 224 0.78 7.02 17.73
C GLY A 224 2.19 6.45 17.90
N ARG A 225 2.32 5.36 18.65
CA ARG A 225 3.57 4.58 18.76
C ARG A 225 3.27 3.11 19.05
N LYS A 226 3.98 2.21 18.37
CA LYS A 226 3.85 0.74 18.49
C LYS A 226 5.16 0.07 18.96
N ASP A 227 6.26 0.82 18.97
CA ASP A 227 7.59 0.31 19.31
C ASP A 227 8.52 1.43 19.87
N ASN A 228 9.71 1.03 20.33
CA ASN A 228 10.70 1.94 20.93
C ASN A 228 11.88 2.32 20.02
N THR A 229 11.97 1.77 18.81
CA THR A 229 13.09 1.98 17.88
C THR A 229 12.74 2.99 16.79
N THR A 230 11.48 3.04 16.39
CA THR A 230 10.90 3.96 15.43
C THR A 230 10.84 5.37 16.02
N CYS A 231 11.39 6.35 15.30
CA CYS A 231 11.44 7.74 15.74
C CYS A 231 11.99 7.87 17.18
N PRO A 232 13.27 7.51 17.40
CA PRO A 232 13.87 7.48 18.72
C PRO A 232 13.92 8.89 19.32
N HIS A 233 13.41 9.04 20.55
CA HIS A 233 13.29 10.33 21.22
C HIS A 233 13.34 10.17 22.75
N PRO A 234 13.84 11.17 23.51
CA PRO A 234 13.88 11.08 24.98
C PRO A 234 12.51 10.95 25.66
N ALA A 235 11.44 11.40 24.99
CA ALA A 235 10.07 11.35 25.49
C ALA A 235 9.30 10.09 25.06
N ILE A 236 9.94 8.91 25.12
CA ILE A 236 9.28 7.62 24.93
C ILE A 236 8.99 7.05 26.33
N GLN A 237 7.74 7.10 26.76
CA GLN A 237 7.30 6.60 28.07
C GLN A 237 6.59 5.24 27.96
N SER A 238 5.95 4.96 26.82
CA SER A 238 5.27 3.71 26.46
C SER A 238 5.51 3.40 24.98
N ASP A 239 5.71 2.13 24.65
CA ASP A 239 5.68 1.61 23.27
C ASP A 239 4.27 1.22 22.82
N ASP A 240 3.29 1.21 23.73
CA ASP A 240 1.86 1.04 23.46
C ASP A 240 1.13 2.38 23.53
N CYS A 241 1.13 3.10 22.39
CA CYS A 241 0.32 4.30 22.19
C CYS A 241 -0.57 4.12 20.95
N PRO A 242 -1.89 3.91 21.14
CA PRO A 242 -2.80 3.68 20.02
C PRO A 242 -3.00 4.94 19.18
N SER A 243 -3.46 4.77 17.94
CA SER A 243 -3.92 5.88 17.10
C SER A 243 -5.38 6.20 17.36
N HIS A 244 -5.76 7.47 17.22
CA HIS A 244 -7.16 7.87 17.24
C HIS A 244 -7.86 7.44 15.93
N TRP A 245 -9.16 7.14 16.00
CA TRP A 245 -9.94 6.67 14.84
C TRP A 245 -10.09 7.74 13.74
N SER A 246 -9.96 9.02 14.08
CA SER A 246 -10.09 10.13 13.14
C SER A 246 -8.86 10.34 12.25
N VAL A 247 -7.75 9.64 12.51
CA VAL A 247 -6.49 9.86 11.79
C VAL A 247 -6.65 9.51 10.30
N THR A 248 -7.06 8.28 9.97
CA THR A 248 -7.28 7.87 8.57
C THR A 248 -8.25 8.78 7.82
N PRO A 249 -9.46 9.10 8.33
CA PRO A 249 -10.37 10.04 7.68
C PRO A 249 -9.78 11.43 7.45
N ASN A 250 -8.98 11.96 8.40
CA ASN A 250 -8.34 13.26 8.25
C ASN A 250 -7.28 13.23 7.14
N VAL A 251 -6.45 12.19 7.09
CA VAL A 251 -5.45 12.03 6.03
C VAL A 251 -6.13 11.87 4.66
N GLN A 252 -7.20 11.09 4.58
CA GLN A 252 -8.01 10.96 3.37
C GLN A 252 -8.59 12.30 2.95
N HIS A 253 -9.19 13.06 3.87
CA HIS A 253 -9.75 14.38 3.57
C HIS A 253 -8.71 15.34 2.97
N ILE A 254 -7.46 15.27 3.44
CA ILE A 254 -6.38 16.13 2.97
C ILE A 254 -5.79 15.63 1.64
N CYS A 255 -5.54 14.33 1.50
CA CYS A 255 -4.68 13.78 0.45
C CYS A 255 -5.41 12.98 -0.65
N GLN A 256 -6.61 12.46 -0.40
CA GLN A 256 -7.28 11.53 -1.31
C GLN A 256 -7.49 12.12 -2.71
N GLY A 257 -7.16 11.33 -3.74
CA GLY A 257 -7.33 11.68 -5.15
C GLY A 257 -6.33 12.71 -5.68
N ARG A 258 -5.48 13.28 -4.83
CA ARG A 258 -4.47 14.27 -5.26
C ARG A 258 -3.25 13.57 -5.86
N PRO A 259 -2.62 14.12 -6.91
CA PRO A 259 -1.37 13.56 -7.44
C PRO A 259 -0.19 13.75 -6.47
N TYR A 260 -0.28 14.70 -5.54
CA TYR A 260 0.69 14.90 -4.48
C TYR A 260 0.01 15.46 -3.22
N CYS A 261 0.58 15.18 -2.05
CA CYS A 261 0.11 15.66 -0.76
C CYS A 261 1.27 15.99 0.17
N TYR A 262 1.16 17.12 0.87
CA TYR A 262 2.04 17.50 1.97
C TYR A 262 1.25 17.44 3.26
N MET A 263 1.83 16.86 4.30
CA MET A 263 1.17 16.80 5.61
C MET A 263 2.21 16.77 6.74
N SER A 264 1.84 17.36 7.88
CA SER A 264 2.69 17.36 9.08
C SER A 264 2.13 16.41 10.11
N ALA A 265 3.00 15.63 10.76
CA ALA A 265 2.67 14.75 11.88
C ALA A 265 2.48 15.58 13.17
N GLN A 266 1.40 16.36 13.22
CA GLN A 266 1.13 17.34 14.27
C GLN A 266 -0.17 17.03 15.01
N ILE A 267 -0.17 17.27 16.33
CA ILE A 267 -1.30 17.00 17.22
C ILE A 267 -2.52 17.87 16.87
N GLU A 268 -2.30 19.05 16.27
CA GLU A 268 -3.33 19.95 15.78
C GLU A 268 -4.15 19.34 14.63
N VAL A 269 -3.60 18.35 13.93
CA VAL A 269 -4.22 17.68 12.76
C VAL A 269 -4.93 16.38 13.17
N PHE A 270 -4.39 15.66 14.15
CA PHE A 270 -4.79 14.27 14.44
C PHE A 270 -5.40 14.04 15.82
N THR A 271 -5.37 15.04 16.71
CA THR A 271 -5.60 14.90 18.17
C THR A 271 -4.48 14.08 18.82
N ASP A 272 -4.12 14.39 20.07
CA ASP A 272 -3.07 13.65 20.78
C ASP A 272 -3.66 12.40 21.47
N PRO A 273 -3.38 11.17 21.00
CA PRO A 273 -3.92 9.95 21.60
C PRO A 273 -3.19 9.54 22.89
N CYS A 274 -1.96 10.03 23.11
CA CYS A 274 -1.13 9.64 24.25
C CYS A 274 -0.22 10.80 24.69
N PRO A 275 -0.76 11.78 25.44
CA PRO A 275 -0.01 12.96 25.87
C PRO A 275 1.29 12.61 26.59
N GLY A 276 2.38 13.27 26.21
CA GLY A 276 3.71 13.07 26.79
C GLY A 276 4.53 11.95 26.17
N ASN A 277 3.96 11.16 25.25
CA ASN A 277 4.69 10.23 24.40
C ASN A 277 4.98 10.85 23.04
N PHE A 278 6.22 10.72 22.59
CA PHE A 278 6.63 11.12 21.24
C PHE A 278 6.05 10.16 20.22
N LYS A 279 5.30 10.66 19.24
CA LYS A 279 4.55 9.82 18.28
C LYS A 279 5.23 9.79 16.91
N TYR A 280 4.71 8.96 16.04
CA TYR A 280 5.02 8.97 14.62
C TYR A 280 3.76 8.69 13.79
N LEU A 281 3.74 9.26 12.60
CA LEU A 281 2.70 9.07 11.60
C LEU A 281 3.16 8.01 10.59
N GLU A 282 2.35 6.97 10.39
CA GLU A 282 2.46 6.03 9.26
C GLU A 282 1.27 6.25 8.34
N VAL A 283 1.50 6.36 7.03
CA VAL A 283 0.42 6.48 6.03
C VAL A 283 0.58 5.38 4.99
N LYS A 284 -0.41 4.50 4.90
CA LYS A 284 -0.52 3.49 3.85
C LYS A 284 -1.34 4.04 2.70
N TYR A 285 -0.75 4.09 1.53
CA TYR A 285 -1.39 4.59 0.33
C TYR A 285 -0.90 3.86 -0.92
N GLU A 286 -1.70 3.89 -1.97
CA GLU A 286 -1.31 3.51 -3.33
C GLU A 286 -1.52 4.66 -4.31
N CYS A 287 -1.05 4.47 -5.54
CA CYS A 287 -1.36 5.36 -6.65
C CYS A 287 -2.37 4.69 -7.57
N GLN A 288 -3.57 5.26 -7.65
CA GLN A 288 -4.63 4.76 -8.50
C GLN A 288 -4.75 5.68 -9.72
N GLY A 289 -4.78 5.10 -10.93
CA GLY A 289 -5.10 5.87 -12.13
C GLY A 289 -6.49 6.49 -12.01
N ASN A 290 -6.62 7.77 -12.36
CA ASN A 290 -7.94 8.39 -12.49
C ASN A 290 -8.67 7.73 -13.68
N VAL A 291 -9.48 6.72 -13.42
CA VAL A 291 -10.41 6.17 -14.43
C VAL A 291 -11.61 7.10 -14.52
N ASP A 292 -11.43 8.26 -15.14
CA ASP A 292 -12.52 9.08 -15.64
C ASP A 292 -12.65 8.92 -17.15
N LYS A 293 -13.29 7.82 -17.55
CA LYS A 293 -13.99 7.71 -18.83
C LYS A 293 -15.40 7.18 -18.57
N ASN A 294 -16.26 8.04 -18.00
CA ASN A 294 -17.71 8.13 -18.25
C ASN A 294 -18.40 8.90 -17.12
N VAL A 295 -18.26 10.23 -17.11
CA VAL A 295 -19.30 11.08 -16.53
C VAL A 295 -20.18 11.56 -17.69
N ASN A 296 -21.43 11.15 -17.65
CA ASN A 296 -22.45 11.35 -18.66
C ASN A 296 -22.76 12.85 -18.78
N PHE A 297 -22.34 13.50 -19.87
CA PHE A 297 -22.77 14.86 -20.21
C PHE A 297 -24.22 14.82 -20.67
N ASN A 298 -25.17 14.91 -19.73
CA ASN A 298 -26.49 15.51 -19.94
C ASN A 298 -27.33 15.38 -18.67
N THR A 299 -27.34 16.40 -17.82
CA THR A 299 -28.59 16.93 -17.26
C THR A 299 -28.35 18.24 -16.47
N TYR A 300 -28.98 19.31 -16.98
CA TYR A 300 -29.39 20.54 -16.30
C TYR A 300 -28.31 21.50 -15.75
N LEU A 301 -27.81 22.33 -16.68
CA LEU A 301 -27.71 23.78 -16.48
C LEU A 301 -29.03 24.31 -15.89
N THR A 302 -28.99 24.84 -14.67
CA THR A 302 -29.36 26.22 -14.32
C THR A 302 -29.44 26.34 -12.81
N LEU A 303 -28.59 27.18 -12.20
CA LEU A 303 -28.98 28.22 -11.24
C LEU A 303 -27.80 29.17 -11.00
N GLN A 304 -27.89 30.32 -11.68
CA GLN A 304 -27.57 31.68 -11.22
C GLN A 304 -26.12 32.09 -10.89
N ASN A 305 -25.51 32.75 -11.88
CA ASN A 305 -24.82 34.05 -11.77
C ASN A 305 -24.00 34.36 -10.51
N VAL A 306 -22.71 34.04 -10.52
CA VAL A 306 -21.69 34.82 -9.80
C VAL A 306 -20.59 35.22 -10.79
N ARG A 307 -20.59 36.50 -11.20
CA ARG A 307 -19.46 37.09 -11.94
C ARG A 307 -18.37 37.46 -10.94
N ILE A 308 -17.32 36.65 -10.84
CA ILE A 308 -16.11 37.05 -10.11
C ILE A 308 -15.23 37.85 -11.08
N ARG A 309 -15.08 39.16 -10.81
CA ARG A 309 -14.07 40.02 -11.46
C ARG A 309 -12.69 39.60 -10.93
N MET A 310 -11.86 38.98 -11.76
CA MET A 310 -10.42 38.91 -11.49
C MET A 310 -9.81 40.29 -11.73
N VAL A 311 -9.26 40.91 -10.68
CA VAL A 311 -8.35 42.05 -10.81
C VAL A 311 -6.94 41.49 -10.84
N MET A 312 -6.29 41.52 -12.01
CA MET A 312 -4.86 41.24 -12.12
C MET A 312 -4.08 42.41 -11.50
N MET A 313 -3.34 42.16 -10.42
CA MET A 313 -2.25 43.03 -9.99
C MET A 313 -0.96 42.60 -10.70
N THR A 314 -0.53 43.41 -11.66
CA THR A 314 0.77 43.27 -12.30
C THR A 314 1.85 43.82 -11.35
N VAL A 315 2.75 42.95 -10.90
CA VAL A 315 3.99 43.36 -10.24
C VAL A 315 5.03 43.65 -11.32
N THR A 316 5.39 44.92 -11.51
CA THR A 316 6.46 45.33 -12.43
C THR A 316 7.80 45.33 -11.71
N CYS A 317 8.73 44.46 -12.10
CA CYS A 317 10.16 44.59 -11.76
C CYS A 317 10.78 45.72 -12.62
N GLY A 318 11.11 46.85 -11.99
CA GLY A 318 11.86 47.93 -12.62
C GLY A 318 13.37 47.69 -12.54
N TRP A 319 14.03 47.60 -13.69
CA TRP A 319 15.49 47.69 -13.80
C TRP A 319 15.87 49.18 -13.95
N SER A 320 16.62 49.73 -13.00
CA SER A 320 17.27 51.03 -13.14
C SER A 320 18.60 50.87 -13.90
N LYS A 321 18.70 51.46 -15.08
CA LYS A 321 20.01 51.73 -15.71
C LYS A 321 20.55 53.04 -15.14
N GLU A 322 21.65 52.95 -14.42
CA GLU A 322 22.49 54.09 -14.08
C GLU A 322 23.26 54.56 -15.33
N ASN A 323 23.18 55.85 -15.63
CA ASN A 323 24.03 56.53 -16.60
C ASN A 323 25.41 56.77 -15.96
N ALA A 324 26.47 56.31 -16.61
CA ALA A 324 27.83 56.78 -16.37
C ALA A 324 28.37 57.43 -17.65
N SER A 325 28.55 58.75 -17.57
CA SER A 325 29.43 59.65 -18.35
C SER A 325 29.48 59.53 -19.87
#